data_AF-A0ABD3TKZ8-F1
#
_entry.id   AF-A0ABD3TKZ8-F1
#
_cell.length_a   1.000
_cell.length_b   1.000
_cell.length_c   1.000
_cell.angle_alpha   90.00
_cell.angle_beta   90.00
_cell.angle_gamma   90.00
#
_symmetry.space_group_name_H-M   'P 1'
#
loop_
_entity.id
_entity.type
_entity.pdbx_description
1 polymer ?
#
loop_
_entity_poly.entity_id
_entity_poly.type
_entity_poly.pdbx_seq_one_letter_code
_entity_poly.pdbx_strand_id
1 'polypeptide(L)'
;MPSGRPTVMYQTPTLYGTQNYQSFVPMEDIDTCRAECLFRETYPCDKEIFDLCAFIMEEERLAFPIDPYEGLDLYLFLRNNIRQDLENLQ
;
A
#
# COMPACT_ATOMS: atom_id res chain seq x y z
N MET A 1 -6.24 8.87 6.62
CA MET A 1 -7.70 9.09 6.70
C MET A 1 -8.32 8.43 5.48
N PRO A 2 -9.25 7.47 5.62
CA PRO A 2 -9.85 6.84 4.45
C PRO A 2 -10.67 7.89 3.69
N SER A 3 -10.35 8.07 2.43
CA SER A 3 -11.06 8.96 1.51
C SER A 3 -12.52 8.50 1.35
N GLY A 4 -13.47 9.44 1.41
CA GLY A 4 -14.88 9.18 1.05
C GLY A 4 -15.87 8.95 2.19
N ARG A 5 -15.47 9.01 3.47
CA ARG A 5 -16.42 9.01 4.60
C ARG A 5 -16.56 10.41 5.20
N PRO A 6 -17.74 11.05 5.13
CA PRO A 6 -17.97 12.31 5.83
C PRO A 6 -17.86 12.10 7.34
N THR A 7 -16.79 12.63 7.95
CA THR A 7 -16.44 12.42 9.36
C THR A 7 -17.60 12.70 10.31
N VAL A 8 -18.33 13.80 10.08
CA VAL A 8 -19.47 14.22 10.92
C VAL A 8 -20.64 13.23 10.83
N MET A 9 -20.97 12.76 9.63
CA MET A 9 -22.08 11.81 9.41
C MET A 9 -21.77 10.45 10.05
N TYR A 10 -20.51 10.02 10.01
CA TYR A 10 -20.10 8.77 10.66
C TYR A 10 -20.04 8.90 12.19
N GLN A 11 -19.44 9.97 12.72
CA GLN A 11 -19.24 10.15 14.16
C GLN A 11 -20.54 10.50 14.91
N THR A 12 -21.45 11.24 14.25
CA THR A 12 -22.70 11.74 14.84
C THR A 12 -23.91 11.44 13.95
N PRO A 13 -24.26 10.16 13.74
CA PRO A 13 -25.37 9.76 12.87
C PRO A 13 -26.73 10.33 13.33
N THR A 14 -26.88 10.59 14.62
CA THR A 14 -28.09 11.17 15.23
C THR A 14 -28.42 12.58 14.73
N LEU A 15 -27.42 13.39 14.36
CA LEU A 15 -27.64 14.73 13.76
C LEU A 15 -28.35 14.66 12.41
N TYR A 16 -28.31 13.51 11.75
CA TYR A 16 -28.94 13.26 10.45
C TYR A 16 -30.21 12.40 10.58
N GLY A 17 -30.74 12.24 11.80
CA GLY A 17 -31.93 11.41 12.04
C GLY A 17 -31.70 9.91 11.85
N THR A 18 -30.44 9.46 11.90
CA THR A 18 -30.08 8.05 11.74
C THR A 18 -29.62 7.44 13.06
N GLN A 19 -29.75 6.12 13.19
CA GLN A 19 -29.37 5.39 14.39
C GLN A 19 -27.85 5.17 14.46
N ASN A 20 -27.30 5.21 15.68
CA ASN A 20 -25.90 4.88 15.90
C ASN A 20 -25.70 3.36 15.92
N TYR A 21 -24.89 2.86 14.98
CA TYR A 21 -24.46 1.47 14.89
C TYR A 21 -22.95 1.30 15.08
N GLN A 22 -22.27 2.30 15.65
CA GLN A 22 -20.84 2.19 15.97
C GLN A 22 -20.62 1.14 17.06
N SER A 23 -19.69 0.23 16.82
CA SER A 23 -19.16 -0.67 17.85
C SER A 23 -17.96 -0.02 18.51
N PHE A 24 -18.03 0.19 19.83
CA PHE A 24 -16.90 0.72 20.57
C PHE A 24 -15.84 -0.37 20.73
N VAL A 25 -14.61 -0.07 20.32
CA VAL A 25 -13.44 -0.92 20.53
C VAL A 25 -12.49 -0.16 21.46
N PRO A 26 -11.99 -0.77 22.54
CA PRO A 26 -10.98 -0.15 23.40
C PRO A 26 -9.75 0.31 22.60
N MET A 27 -9.22 1.49 22.92
CA MET A 27 -8.03 2.00 22.23
C MET A 27 -6.81 1.09 22.41
N GLU A 28 -6.67 0.44 23.56
CA GLU A 28 -5.59 -0.51 23.83
C GLU A 28 -5.59 -1.69 22.84
N ASP A 29 -6.76 -2.21 22.47
CA ASP A 29 -6.90 -3.26 21.46
C ASP A 29 -6.49 -2.75 20.07
N ILE A 30 -6.87 -1.50 19.75
CA ILE A 30 -6.50 -0.84 18.50
C ILE A 30 -4.98 -0.61 18.43
N ASP A 31 -4.37 -0.17 19.53
CA ASP A 31 -2.94 0.13 19.61
C ASP A 31 -2.09 -1.14 19.57
N THR A 32 -2.57 -2.22 20.20
CA THR A 32 -1.97 -3.57 20.07
C THR A 32 -2.00 -4.02 18.61
N CYS A 33 -3.13 -3.90 17.93
CA CYS A 33 -3.22 -4.23 16.50
C CYS A 33 -2.31 -3.33 15.65
N ARG A 34 -2.24 -2.03 15.98
CA ARG A 34 -1.40 -1.05 15.28
C ARG A 34 0.08 -1.39 15.39
N ALA A 35 0.56 -1.85 16.54
CA ALA A 35 1.96 -2.24 16.73
C ALA A 35 2.38 -3.38 15.80
N GLU A 36 1.44 -4.28 15.49
CA GLU A 36 1.67 -5.43 14.59
C GLU A 36 1.33 -5.11 13.12
N CYS A 37 0.84 -3.91 12.82
CA CYS A 37 0.50 -3.51 11.46
C CYS A 37 1.72 -2.91 10.74
N LEU A 38 2.01 -3.42 9.54
CA LEU A 38 2.89 -2.76 8.58
C LEU A 38 2.09 -1.64 7.88
N PHE A 39 2.28 -0.40 8.33
CA PHE A 39 1.74 0.75 7.62
C PHE A 39 2.57 1.02 6.37
N ARG A 40 1.88 1.37 5.29
CA ARG A 40 2.51 1.70 4.02
C ARG A 40 3.42 2.93 4.22
N GLU A 41 4.71 2.72 4.05
CA GLU A 41 5.70 3.78 4.07
C GLU A 41 5.65 4.59 2.76
N THR A 42 6.59 5.52 2.58
CA THR A 42 6.75 6.26 1.32
C THR A 42 7.01 5.33 0.14
N TYR A 43 7.62 4.17 0.39
CA TYR A 43 7.93 3.16 -0.61
C TYR A 43 6.83 2.10 -0.69
N PRO A 44 6.51 1.60 -1.90
CA PRO A 44 5.49 0.56 -2.09
C PRO A 44 5.92 -0.83 -1.61
N CYS A 45 7.21 -1.01 -1.35
CA CYS A 45 7.86 -2.22 -0.88
C CYS A 45 9.04 -1.84 0.04
N ASP A 46 9.81 -2.85 0.46
CA ASP A 46 11.11 -2.65 1.09
C ASP A 46 11.99 -1.69 0.30
N LYS A 47 12.77 -0.85 0.99
CA LYS A 47 13.49 0.27 0.37
C LYS A 47 14.56 -0.23 -0.59
N GLU A 48 15.29 -1.26 -0.22
CA GLU A 48 16.34 -1.86 -1.03
C GLU A 48 15.76 -2.47 -2.31
N ILE A 49 14.59 -3.11 -2.20
CA ILE A 49 13.86 -3.62 -3.38
C ILE A 49 13.36 -2.48 -4.26
N PHE A 50 12.88 -1.38 -3.67
CA PHE A 50 12.43 -0.21 -4.43
C PHE A 50 13.59 0.42 -5.21
N ASP A 51 14.72 0.64 -4.54
CA ASP A 51 15.92 1.23 -5.16
C ASP A 51 16.42 0.33 -6.30
N LEU A 52 16.46 -0.99 -6.09
CA LEU A 52 16.81 -1.95 -7.14
C LEU A 52 15.85 -1.88 -8.34
N CYS A 53 14.53 -1.85 -8.09
CA CYS A 53 13.55 -1.69 -9.16
C CYS A 53 13.77 -0.39 -9.94
N ALA A 54 14.06 0.72 -9.25
CA ALA A 54 14.30 2.01 -9.87
C ALA A 54 15.54 1.99 -10.78
N PHE A 55 16.62 1.33 -10.35
CA PHE A 55 17.82 1.17 -11.18
C PHE A 55 17.52 0.35 -12.45
N ILE A 56 16.84 -0.80 -12.32
CA ILE A 56 16.46 -1.62 -13.49
C ILE A 56 15.59 -0.82 -14.47
N MET A 57 14.64 -0.04 -13.96
CA MET A 57 13.80 0.83 -14.79
C MET A 57 14.62 1.90 -15.52
N GLU A 58 15.62 2.49 -14.88
CA GLU A 58 16.50 3.48 -15.50
C GLU A 58 17.38 2.86 -16.60
N GLU A 59 17.99 1.70 -16.32
CA GLU A 59 18.85 0.97 -17.26
C GLU A 59 18.08 0.53 -18.52
N GLU A 60 16.89 -0.04 -18.33
CA GLU A 60 16.03 -0.56 -19.40
C GLU A 60 15.12 0.53 -20.02
N ARG A 61 15.23 1.78 -19.53
CA ARG A 61 14.43 2.94 -19.99
C ARG A 61 12.92 2.70 -19.91
N LEU A 62 12.47 2.06 -18.84
CA LEU A 62 11.07 1.78 -18.58
C LEU A 62 10.34 3.03 -18.06
N ALA A 63 9.10 3.21 -18.50
CA ALA A 63 8.25 4.30 -18.04
C ALA A 63 7.41 3.88 -16.82
N PHE A 64 6.94 4.88 -16.06
CA PHE A 64 5.92 4.63 -15.06
C PHE A 64 4.60 4.23 -15.72
N PRO A 65 3.90 3.22 -15.18
CA PRO A 65 2.66 2.73 -15.75
C PRO A 65 1.54 3.76 -15.58
N ILE A 66 0.74 3.97 -16.62
CA ILE A 66 -0.41 4.90 -16.58
C ILE A 66 -1.73 4.19 -16.29
N ASP A 67 -1.75 2.85 -16.38
CA ASP A 67 -2.91 2.04 -16.07
C ASP A 67 -2.56 0.76 -15.28
N PRO A 68 -3.55 0.06 -14.71
CA PRO A 68 -3.29 -1.12 -13.88
C PRO A 68 -2.67 -2.31 -14.63
N TYR A 69 -2.93 -2.44 -15.94
CA TYR A 69 -2.37 -3.53 -16.76
C TYR A 69 -0.90 -3.29 -17.03
N GLU A 70 -0.53 -2.06 -17.43
CA GLU A 70 0.89 -1.67 -17.54
C GLU A 70 1.62 -1.83 -16.21
N GLY A 71 0.96 -1.53 -15.09
CA GLY A 71 1.53 -1.72 -13.76
C GLY A 71 1.80 -3.18 -13.42
N LEU A 72 0.92 -4.09 -13.85
CA LEU A 72 1.12 -5.52 -13.70
C LEU A 72 2.29 -6.01 -14.58
N ASP A 73 2.35 -5.55 -15.83
CA ASP A 73 3.41 -5.92 -16.77
C ASP A 73 4.78 -5.47 -16.26
N LEU A 74 4.88 -4.22 -15.78
CA LEU A 74 6.11 -3.69 -15.16
C LEU A 74 6.52 -4.52 -13.93
N TYR A 75 5.57 -4.85 -13.05
CA TYR A 75 5.85 -5.69 -11.88
C TYR A 75 6.39 -7.07 -12.28
N LEU A 76 5.78 -7.73 -13.27
CA LEU A 76 6.22 -9.04 -13.74
C LEU A 76 7.62 -8.97 -14.35
N PHE A 77 7.91 -7.93 -15.14
CA PHE A 77 9.23 -7.68 -15.71
C PHE A 77 10.29 -7.53 -14.60
N LEU A 78 10.08 -6.61 -13.66
CA LEU A 78 11.03 -6.33 -12.58
C LEU A 78 11.26 -7.56 -11.71
N ARG A 79 10.19 -8.27 -11.33
CA ARG A 79 10.28 -9.48 -10.52
C ARG A 79 11.11 -10.58 -11.20
N ASN A 80 10.92 -10.77 -12.51
CA ASN A 80 11.64 -11.81 -13.25
C ASN A 80 13.13 -11.48 -13.38
N ASN A 81 13.48 -10.22 -13.63
CA ASN A 81 14.88 -9.77 -13.67
C ASN A 81 15.58 -9.98 -12.33
N ILE A 82 14.98 -9.50 -11.24
CA ILE A 82 15.56 -9.65 -9.89
C ILE A 82 15.78 -11.13 -9.54
N ARG A 83 14.84 -12.01 -9.90
CA ARG A 83 14.99 -13.45 -9.64
C ARG A 83 16.11 -14.07 -10.46
N GLN A 84 16.24 -13.70 -11.72
CA GLN A 84 17.31 -14.17 -12.59
C GLN A 84 18.68 -13.72 -12.07
N ASP A 85 18.81 -12.48 -11.61
CA ASP A 85 20.05 -11.97 -11.02
C ASP A 85 20.44 -12.72 -9.75
N LEU A 86 19.45 -13.03 -8.89
CA LEU A 86 19.68 -13.83 -7.68
C LEU A 86 20.10 -15.27 -8.00
N GLU A 87 19.52 -15.89 -9.04
CA GLU A 87 19.91 -17.23 -9.50
C GLU A 87 21.34 -17.25 -10.07
N ASN A 88 21.78 -16.18 -10.74
CA ASN A 88 23.14 -16.07 -11.28
C ASN A 88 24.22 -15.86 -10.20
N LEU A 89 23.83 -15.51 -8.98
CA LEU A 89 24.73 -15.30 -7.83
C LEU A 89 24.96 -16.57 -6.99
N GLN A 90 24.28 -17.67 -7.31
CA GLN A 90 24.40 -18.98 -6.63
C GLN A 90 25.28 -19.95 -7.41
#